data_AF-A0AAW2KXQ3-F1
#
_entry.id   AF-A0AAW2KXQ3-F1
#
_cell.length_a   1.000
_cell.length_b   1.000
_cell.length_c   1.000
_cell.angle_alpha   90.00
_cell.angle_beta   90.00
_cell.angle_gamma   90.00
#
_symmetry.space_group_name_H-M   'P 1'
#
loop_
_entity.id
_entity.type
_entity.pdbx_description
1 polymer ?
#
loop_
_entity_poly.entity_id
_entity_poly.type
_entity_poly.pdbx_seq_one_letter_code
_entity_poly.pdbx_strand_id
1 'polypeptide(L)'
;MESVKTPRKSRLARTFAKVLHVRAVTGVLSPDDGIQKRKSHEKTKNSTKFCSFDDEDEDFLDRAVKEAFMAKLFASVSAIKAAYAQLQFAQSPYDPDGIQSADQIVVSELKNLSELKQSYLKKKLDETSPETTLLLAEIQEQKSLLKTYEITGKKLDSELKLKDSEITFLKEKLGGHQ
;
A
#
# COMPACT_ATOMS: atom_id res chain seq x y z
N MET A 1 49.35 16.20 28.97
CA MET A 1 48.06 15.91 29.63
C MET A 1 47.03 15.68 28.55
N GLU A 2 46.75 14.40 28.27
CA GLU A 2 45.74 13.95 27.32
C GLU A 2 44.33 14.35 27.79
N SER A 3 43.46 14.72 26.85
CA SER A 3 42.02 14.78 27.08
C SER A 3 41.32 13.96 26.00
N VAL A 4 41.12 12.68 26.35
CA VAL A 4 40.37 11.68 25.59
C VAL A 4 38.88 12.08 25.60
N LYS A 5 38.33 12.42 24.42
CA LYS A 5 36.89 12.60 24.24
C LYS A 5 36.27 11.25 23.86
N THR A 6 35.42 10.73 24.75
CA THR A 6 34.66 9.50 24.52
C THR A 6 33.45 9.75 23.59
N PRO A 7 33.08 8.79 22.72
CA PRO A 7 31.88 8.92 21.91
C PRO A 7 30.61 8.59 22.72
N ARG A 8 29.65 9.52 22.69
CA ARG A 8 28.30 9.38 23.25
C ARG A 8 27.53 8.27 22.54
N LYS A 9 27.02 7.31 23.31
CA LYS A 9 26.21 6.17 22.86
C LYS A 9 24.84 6.65 22.36
N SER A 10 24.49 6.31 21.12
CA SER A 10 23.18 6.57 20.51
C SER A 10 22.11 5.63 21.08
N ARG A 11 20.95 6.19 21.46
CA ARG A 11 19.77 5.46 21.96
C ARG A 11 18.92 4.89 20.82
N LEU A 12 19.52 4.15 19.89
CA LEU A 12 18.83 3.63 18.71
C LEU A 12 19.12 2.15 18.42
N ALA A 13 19.45 1.37 19.45
CA ALA A 13 19.80 -0.04 19.32
C ALA A 13 18.85 -0.99 20.11
N ARG A 14 17.58 -0.62 20.29
CA ARG A 14 16.63 -1.43 21.07
C ARG A 14 15.21 -1.42 20.49
N THR A 15 15.01 -1.96 19.28
CA THR A 15 13.65 -2.29 18.78
C THR A 15 13.53 -3.46 17.79
N PHE A 16 14.61 -4.03 17.23
CA PHE A 16 14.46 -5.10 16.22
C PHE A 16 14.48 -6.55 16.75
N ALA A 17 14.37 -6.78 18.07
CA ALA A 17 14.46 -8.12 18.67
C ALA A 17 13.09 -8.80 18.92
N LYS A 18 12.11 -8.64 18.01
CA LYS A 18 10.80 -9.35 18.13
C LYS A 18 10.25 -9.93 16.82
N VAL A 19 11.04 -10.01 15.76
CA VAL A 19 10.64 -10.71 14.52
C VAL A 19 11.74 -11.70 14.17
N LEU A 20 11.53 -12.97 14.56
CA LEU A 20 12.09 -14.23 14.02
C LEU A 20 11.84 -15.37 15.02
N HIS A 21 10.59 -15.83 15.13
CA HIS A 21 10.26 -17.17 15.64
C HIS A 21 9.46 -17.95 14.59
N VAL A 22 9.89 -17.87 13.33
CA VAL A 22 9.32 -18.66 12.23
C VAL A 22 10.46 -19.42 11.57
N ARG A 23 10.86 -20.54 12.17
CA ARG A 23 11.47 -21.67 11.47
C ARG A 23 11.62 -22.88 12.40
N ALA A 24 10.80 -23.91 12.19
CA ALA A 24 11.21 -25.32 12.24
C ALA A 24 9.99 -26.26 12.11
N VAL A 25 9.34 -26.31 10.95
CA VAL A 25 8.57 -27.49 10.52
C VAL A 25 8.82 -27.69 9.02
N THR A 26 9.89 -28.40 8.68
CA THR A 26 9.98 -29.18 7.44
C THR A 26 11.07 -30.22 7.66
N GLY A 27 10.65 -31.49 7.71
CA GLY A 27 11.55 -32.61 7.98
C GLY A 27 12.45 -32.94 6.79
N VAL A 28 13.50 -33.73 7.07
CA VAL A 28 14.06 -34.85 6.27
C VAL A 28 15.45 -35.25 6.84
N LEU A 29 15.55 -36.54 7.24
CA LEU A 29 16.74 -37.45 7.43
C LEU A 29 17.70 -37.22 8.62
N SER A 30 17.61 -37.99 9.73
CA SER A 30 18.17 -39.35 10.04
C SER A 30 19.53 -39.28 10.79
N PRO A 31 20.01 -40.33 11.50
CA PRO A 31 19.37 -41.21 12.50
C PRO A 31 20.23 -41.34 13.79
N ASP A 32 19.66 -41.36 15.00
CA ASP A 32 20.22 -42.21 16.08
C ASP A 32 19.31 -42.35 17.30
N ASP A 33 19.34 -43.58 17.80
CA ASP A 33 19.15 -44.06 19.17
C ASP A 33 17.79 -44.10 19.90
N GLY A 34 17.48 -45.31 20.39
CA GLY A 34 16.95 -45.50 21.74
C GLY A 34 15.45 -45.59 21.97
N ILE A 35 14.83 -46.71 21.59
CA ILE A 35 13.45 -47.10 21.98
C ILE A 35 13.35 -47.32 23.50
N GLN A 36 12.46 -46.58 24.20
CA GLN A 36 11.88 -47.04 25.47
C GLN A 36 10.35 -46.88 25.52
N LYS A 37 9.73 -48.01 25.83
CA LYS A 37 8.31 -48.35 25.92
C LYS A 37 7.78 -48.07 27.32
N ARG A 38 6.66 -47.35 27.48
CA ARG A 38 5.71 -47.57 28.60
C ARG A 38 4.30 -47.04 28.27
N LYS A 39 3.30 -47.86 28.58
CA LYS A 39 1.85 -47.67 28.38
C LYS A 39 1.19 -46.98 29.58
N SER A 40 -0.05 -46.52 29.34
CA SER A 40 -1.14 -46.11 30.27
C SER A 40 -0.94 -44.77 30.96
N HIS A 41 -1.94 -43.90 31.14
CA HIS A 41 -3.31 -44.16 31.57
C HIS A 41 -4.23 -42.96 31.25
N GLU A 42 -5.50 -43.29 30.99
CA GLU A 42 -6.70 -42.46 30.92
C GLU A 42 -6.82 -41.39 32.02
N LYS A 43 -7.26 -40.18 31.65
CA LYS A 43 -8.28 -39.41 32.40
C LYS A 43 -8.69 -38.14 31.66
N THR A 44 -9.89 -38.23 31.09
CA THR A 44 -10.80 -37.13 30.80
C THR A 44 -10.97 -36.24 32.04
N LYS A 45 -10.57 -34.97 31.94
CA LYS A 45 -11.23 -33.90 32.69
C LYS A 45 -11.35 -32.67 31.81
N ASN A 46 -12.57 -32.51 31.35
CA ASN A 46 -13.11 -31.32 30.72
C ASN A 46 -13.00 -30.17 31.73
N SER A 47 -12.11 -29.24 31.44
CA SER A 47 -12.35 -27.85 31.81
C SER A 47 -12.14 -27.05 30.54
N THR A 48 -13.15 -27.11 29.66
CA THR A 48 -13.46 -25.96 28.80
C THR A 48 -13.76 -24.81 29.76
N LYS A 49 -12.68 -24.17 30.22
CA LYS A 49 -12.72 -22.83 30.74
C LYS A 49 -13.13 -22.02 29.51
N PHE A 50 -14.44 -21.78 29.40
CA PHE A 50 -14.97 -20.69 28.60
C PHE A 50 -14.21 -19.45 29.08
N CYS A 51 -13.15 -19.11 28.34
CA CYS A 51 -12.66 -17.77 28.33
C CYS A 51 -13.74 -16.99 27.60
N SER A 52 -14.38 -16.08 28.32
CA SER A 52 -15.15 -14.99 27.74
C SER A 52 -14.22 -14.23 26.79
N PHE A 53 -14.22 -14.60 25.51
CA PHE A 53 -13.44 -13.99 24.42
C PHE A 53 -14.31 -13.11 23.52
N ASP A 54 -15.60 -12.96 23.80
CA ASP A 54 -16.54 -12.40 22.83
C ASP A 54 -16.40 -10.87 22.66
N ASP A 55 -15.97 -10.12 23.69
CA ASP A 55 -15.90 -8.64 23.59
C ASP A 55 -14.66 -8.14 22.80
N GLU A 56 -13.50 -8.82 22.84
CA GLU A 56 -12.30 -8.35 22.12
C GLU A 56 -12.37 -8.61 20.61
N ASP A 57 -13.06 -9.67 20.19
CA ASP A 57 -13.17 -10.05 18.78
C ASP A 57 -14.16 -9.13 18.01
N GLU A 58 -15.23 -8.66 18.65
CA GLU A 58 -16.17 -7.68 18.05
C GLU A 58 -15.49 -6.32 17.81
N ASP A 59 -14.74 -5.82 18.79
CA ASP A 59 -13.99 -4.56 18.69
C ASP A 59 -12.91 -4.61 17.60
N PHE A 60 -12.26 -5.78 17.43
CA PHE A 60 -11.26 -5.99 16.37
C PHE A 60 -11.91 -5.97 14.99
N LEU A 61 -13.05 -6.65 14.81
CA LEU A 61 -13.77 -6.69 13.54
C LEU A 61 -14.30 -5.31 13.13
N ASP A 62 -14.90 -4.56 14.05
CA ASP A 62 -15.36 -3.18 13.78
C ASP A 62 -14.20 -2.27 13.36
N ARG A 63 -13.03 -2.40 14.00
CA ARG A 63 -11.82 -1.69 13.58
C ARG A 63 -11.39 -2.09 12.17
N ALA A 64 -11.28 -3.39 11.88
CA ALA A 64 -10.85 -3.88 10.58
C ALA A 64 -11.79 -3.42 9.45
N VAL A 65 -13.10 -3.43 9.70
CA VAL A 65 -14.12 -2.90 8.79
C VAL A 65 -13.93 -1.40 8.52
N LYS A 66 -13.67 -0.60 9.57
CA LYS A 66 -13.39 0.84 9.41
C LYS A 66 -12.10 1.10 8.65
N GLU A 67 -11.05 0.34 8.91
CA GLU A 67 -9.78 0.43 8.18
C GLU A 67 -9.96 0.08 6.70
N ALA A 68 -10.67 -1.00 6.39
CA ALA A 68 -11.01 -1.38 5.01
C ALA A 68 -11.84 -0.30 4.29
N PHE A 69 -12.81 0.30 4.99
CA PHE A 69 -13.59 1.42 4.48
C PHE A 69 -12.70 2.64 4.17
N MET A 70 -11.81 3.00 5.10
CA MET A 70 -10.87 4.11 4.91
C MET A 70 -9.91 3.87 3.74
N ALA A 71 -9.43 2.64 3.57
CA ALA A 71 -8.58 2.30 2.43
C ALA A 71 -9.33 2.43 1.10
N LYS A 72 -10.60 2.02 1.02
CA LYS A 72 -11.44 2.25 -0.17
C LYS A 72 -11.59 3.74 -0.49
N LEU A 73 -11.75 4.58 0.53
CA LEU A 73 -11.80 6.03 0.36
C LEU A 73 -10.49 6.58 -0.24
N PHE A 74 -9.35 6.20 0.32
CA PHE A 74 -8.04 6.62 -0.20
C PHE A 74 -7.77 6.10 -1.60
N ALA A 75 -8.14 4.86 -1.90
CA ALA A 75 -8.04 4.29 -3.24
C ALA A 75 -8.81 5.14 -4.28
N SER A 76 -10.08 5.48 -3.99
CA SER A 76 -10.90 6.31 -4.90
C SER A 76 -10.37 7.73 -5.04
N VAL A 77 -9.96 8.38 -3.95
CA VAL A 77 -9.37 9.73 -4.03
C VAL A 77 -8.07 9.73 -4.83
N SER A 78 -7.21 8.73 -4.63
CA SER A 78 -5.98 8.57 -5.39
C SER A 78 -6.25 8.26 -6.87
N ALA A 79 -7.28 7.47 -7.19
CA ALA A 79 -7.70 7.22 -8.55
C ALA A 79 -8.18 8.52 -9.25
N ILE A 80 -8.96 9.36 -8.57
CA ILE A 80 -9.36 10.68 -9.07
C ILE A 80 -8.14 11.57 -9.31
N LYS A 81 -7.17 11.58 -8.38
CA LYS A 81 -5.92 12.35 -8.55
C LYS A 81 -5.13 11.89 -9.78
N ALA A 82 -5.04 10.58 -10.00
CA ALA A 82 -4.37 10.02 -11.17
C ALA A 82 -5.11 10.34 -12.47
N ALA A 83 -6.43 10.28 -12.47
CA ALA A 83 -7.26 10.67 -13.61
C ALA A 83 -7.13 12.17 -13.92
N TYR A 84 -7.07 13.02 -12.91
CA TYR A 84 -6.80 14.44 -13.09
C TYR A 84 -5.43 14.71 -13.70
N ALA A 85 -4.39 14.01 -13.24
CA ALA A 85 -3.06 14.10 -13.86
C ALA A 85 -3.13 13.68 -15.34
N GLN A 86 -3.87 12.63 -15.67
CA GLN A 86 -4.05 12.16 -17.05
C GLN A 86 -4.77 13.22 -17.89
N LEU A 87 -5.84 13.82 -17.35
CA LEU A 87 -6.58 14.90 -17.99
C LEU A 87 -5.66 16.09 -18.31
N GLN A 88 -4.82 16.49 -17.37
CA GLN A 88 -3.85 17.58 -17.55
C GLN A 88 -2.81 17.25 -18.62
N PHE A 89 -2.33 16.01 -18.64
CA PHE A 89 -1.36 15.56 -19.65
C PHE A 89 -1.96 15.52 -21.06
N ALA A 90 -3.20 15.04 -21.18
CA ALA A 90 -3.92 14.96 -22.46
C ALA A 90 -4.34 16.33 -23.04
N GLN A 91 -4.14 17.43 -22.31
CA GLN A 91 -4.43 18.77 -22.84
C GLN A 91 -3.31 19.31 -23.75
N SER A 92 -2.09 18.79 -23.66
CA SER A 92 -0.96 19.28 -24.45
C SER A 92 0.10 18.19 -24.70
N PRO A 93 0.23 17.70 -25.95
CA PRO A 93 -0.63 18.00 -27.09
C PRO A 93 -2.07 17.54 -26.83
N TYR A 94 -3.04 18.19 -27.48
CA TYR A 94 -4.46 17.88 -27.28
C TYR A 94 -4.79 16.45 -27.74
N ASP A 95 -5.26 15.64 -26.80
CA ASP A 95 -5.66 14.24 -26.97
C ASP A 95 -7.11 14.08 -26.47
N PRO A 96 -8.12 14.11 -27.37
CA PRO A 96 -9.52 14.03 -26.98
C PRO A 96 -9.88 12.68 -26.36
N ASP A 97 -9.25 11.59 -26.80
CA ASP A 97 -9.51 10.24 -26.28
C ASP A 97 -8.95 10.11 -24.86
N GLY A 98 -7.75 10.65 -24.62
CA GLY A 98 -7.14 10.73 -23.30
C GLY A 98 -7.97 11.57 -22.32
N ILE A 99 -8.51 12.69 -22.78
CA ILE A 99 -9.44 13.55 -22.02
C ILE A 99 -10.71 12.78 -21.66
N GLN A 100 -11.36 12.15 -22.64
CA GLN A 100 -12.61 11.41 -22.42
C GLN A 100 -12.40 10.23 -21.46
N SER A 101 -11.30 9.49 -21.63
CA SER A 101 -10.94 8.37 -20.74
C SER A 101 -10.73 8.85 -19.29
N ALA A 102 -10.03 9.96 -19.09
CA ALA A 102 -9.83 10.53 -17.77
C ALA A 102 -11.15 11.00 -17.13
N ASP A 103 -12.02 11.66 -17.90
CA ASP A 103 -13.34 12.11 -17.44
C ASP A 103 -14.22 10.94 -16.97
N GLN A 104 -14.28 9.86 -17.74
CA GLN A 104 -15.02 8.65 -17.37
C GLN A 104 -14.56 8.08 -16.02
N ILE A 105 -13.25 8.04 -15.79
CA ILE A 105 -12.68 7.56 -14.51
C ILE A 105 -13.07 8.49 -13.36
N VAL A 106 -13.00 9.82 -13.56
CA VAL A 106 -13.43 10.79 -12.53
C VAL A 106 -14.91 10.58 -12.20
N VAL A 107 -15.78 10.47 -13.20
CA VAL A 107 -17.21 10.25 -13.00
C VAL A 107 -17.49 8.94 -12.28
N SER A 108 -16.80 7.84 -12.64
CA SER A 108 -16.98 6.55 -11.97
C SER A 108 -16.53 6.59 -10.51
N GLU A 109 -15.38 7.20 -10.21
CA GLU A 109 -14.87 7.28 -8.84
C GLU A 109 -15.69 8.26 -7.98
N LEU A 110 -16.23 9.34 -8.55
CA LEU A 110 -17.17 10.21 -7.82
C LEU A 110 -18.48 9.49 -7.47
N LYS A 111 -18.98 8.62 -8.36
CA LYS A 111 -20.12 7.74 -8.04
C LYS A 111 -19.77 6.77 -6.92
N ASN A 112 -18.61 6.11 -7.00
CA ASN A 112 -18.11 5.23 -5.95
C ASN A 112 -17.98 5.95 -4.59
N LEU A 113 -17.41 7.15 -4.56
CA LEU A 113 -17.34 7.99 -3.35
C LEU A 113 -18.73 8.34 -2.80
N SER A 114 -19.72 8.58 -3.66
CA SER A 114 -21.09 8.80 -3.23
C SER A 114 -21.70 7.56 -2.56
N GLU A 115 -21.42 6.37 -3.09
CA GLU A 115 -21.84 5.09 -2.51
C GLU A 115 -21.16 4.84 -1.15
N LEU A 116 -19.84 5.06 -1.07
CA LEU A 116 -19.07 4.97 0.19
C LEU A 116 -19.58 5.96 1.25
N LYS A 117 -19.90 7.19 0.86
CA LYS A 117 -20.52 8.17 1.77
C LYS A 117 -21.88 7.65 2.27
N GLN A 118 -22.69 7.09 1.38
CA GLN A 118 -24.02 6.59 1.73
C GLN A 118 -23.95 5.36 2.64
N SER A 119 -23.00 4.43 2.41
CA SER A 119 -22.80 3.25 3.26
C SER A 119 -22.39 3.64 4.68
N TYR A 120 -21.48 4.62 4.81
CA TYR A 120 -21.07 5.19 6.10
C TYR A 120 -22.25 5.81 6.86
N LEU A 121 -23.04 6.67 6.20
CA LEU A 121 -24.19 7.33 6.84
C LEU A 121 -25.28 6.35 7.27
N LYS A 122 -25.50 5.28 6.50
CA LYS A 122 -26.46 4.23 6.83
C LYS A 122 -25.91 3.21 7.86
N LYS A 123 -24.67 3.35 8.31
CA LYS A 123 -23.96 2.38 9.15
C LYS A 123 -23.96 0.96 8.57
N LYS A 124 -23.90 0.85 7.23
CA LYS A 124 -23.88 -0.41 6.48
C LYS A 124 -22.48 -0.66 5.95
N LEU A 125 -21.55 -0.98 6.84
CA LEU A 125 -20.18 -1.33 6.48
C LEU A 125 -20.01 -2.85 6.51
N ASP A 126 -20.96 -3.59 5.93
CA ASP A 126 -20.96 -5.05 5.97
C ASP A 126 -19.90 -5.59 5.00
N GLU A 127 -18.66 -5.71 5.48
CA GLU A 127 -17.57 -6.32 4.73
C GLU A 127 -17.42 -7.79 5.13
N THR A 128 -17.67 -8.71 4.20
CA THR A 128 -17.50 -10.15 4.46
C THR A 128 -16.03 -10.54 4.69
N SER A 129 -15.10 -9.75 4.15
CA SER A 129 -13.64 -9.93 4.34
C SER A 129 -12.94 -8.56 4.39
N PRO A 130 -12.89 -7.91 5.58
CA PRO A 130 -12.27 -6.60 5.73
C PRO A 130 -10.77 -6.60 5.39
N GLU A 131 -10.03 -7.64 5.78
CA GLU A 131 -8.59 -7.74 5.49
C GLU A 131 -8.28 -7.81 3.99
N THR A 132 -9.02 -8.63 3.24
CA THR A 132 -8.85 -8.73 1.78
C THR A 132 -9.21 -7.42 1.10
N THR A 133 -10.29 -6.78 1.57
CA THR A 133 -10.75 -5.49 1.05
C THR A 133 -9.72 -4.39 1.30
N LEU A 134 -9.16 -4.33 2.51
CA LEU A 134 -8.10 -3.42 2.88
C LEU A 134 -6.90 -3.56 1.92
N LEU A 135 -6.40 -4.79 1.75
CA LEU A 135 -5.26 -5.06 0.89
C LEU A 135 -5.52 -4.68 -0.58
N LEU A 136 -6.69 -5.02 -1.12
CA LEU A 136 -7.05 -4.69 -2.51
C LEU A 136 -7.17 -3.18 -2.71
N ALA A 137 -7.76 -2.47 -1.75
CA ALA A 137 -7.88 -1.02 -1.80
C ALA A 137 -6.51 -0.35 -1.73
N GLU A 138 -5.62 -0.80 -0.85
CA GLU A 138 -4.27 -0.27 -0.75
C GLU A 138 -3.45 -0.53 -2.02
N ILE A 139 -3.57 -1.72 -2.63
CA ILE A 139 -2.96 -2.00 -3.94
C ILE A 139 -3.48 -1.03 -5.01
N GLN A 140 -4.79 -0.75 -5.02
CA GLN A 140 -5.38 0.18 -5.98
C GLN A 140 -4.91 1.62 -5.77
N GLU A 141 -4.76 2.04 -4.51
CA GLU A 141 -4.18 3.33 -4.16
C GLU A 141 -2.74 3.44 -4.68
N GLN A 142 -1.90 2.45 -4.40
CA GLN A 142 -0.50 2.43 -4.86
C GLN A 142 -0.39 2.45 -6.39
N LYS A 143 -1.26 1.74 -7.10
CA LYS A 143 -1.34 1.80 -8.57
C LYS A 143 -1.69 3.19 -9.08
N SER A 144 -2.62 3.88 -8.40
CA SER A 144 -3.03 5.24 -8.76
C SER A 144 -1.90 6.26 -8.51
N LEU A 145 -1.16 6.10 -7.41
CA LEU A 145 0.04 6.88 -7.13
C LEU A 145 1.11 6.66 -8.20
N LEU A 146 1.39 5.41 -8.56
CA LEU A 146 2.35 5.08 -9.63
C LEU A 146 1.96 5.73 -10.96
N LYS A 147 0.68 5.66 -11.34
CA LYS A 147 0.15 6.30 -12.56
C LYS A 147 0.39 7.81 -12.55
N THR A 148 0.21 8.47 -11.39
CA THR A 148 0.48 9.91 -11.25
C THR A 148 1.96 10.24 -11.49
N TYR A 149 2.87 9.44 -10.93
CA TYR A 149 4.31 9.61 -11.14
C TYR A 149 4.72 9.34 -12.58
N GLU A 150 4.15 8.32 -13.22
CA GLU A 150 4.38 8.01 -14.62
C GLU A 150 4.01 9.20 -15.52
N ILE A 151 2.82 9.78 -15.31
CA ILE A 151 2.35 10.93 -16.07
C ILE A 151 3.27 12.14 -15.85
N THR A 152 3.66 12.40 -14.61
CA THR A 152 4.59 13.50 -14.28
C THR A 152 5.95 13.29 -14.94
N GLY A 153 6.44 12.05 -14.96
CA GLY A 153 7.68 11.67 -15.65
C GLY A 153 7.60 11.92 -17.16
N LYS A 154 6.52 11.51 -17.82
CA LYS A 154 6.28 11.77 -19.26
C LYS A 154 6.24 13.27 -19.58
N LYS A 155 5.62 14.06 -18.70
CA LYS A 155 5.57 15.51 -18.84
C LYS A 155 6.99 16.12 -18.79
N LEU A 156 7.76 15.78 -17.76
CA LEU A 156 9.13 16.30 -17.60
C LEU A 156 10.05 15.88 -18.74
N ASP A 157 9.93 14.64 -19.22
CA ASP A 157 10.68 14.14 -20.39
C ASP A 157 10.35 14.94 -21.67
N SER A 158 9.07 15.28 -21.86
CA SER A 158 8.64 16.12 -23.00
C SER A 158 9.17 17.55 -22.89
N GLU A 159 9.16 18.14 -21.70
CA GLU A 159 9.72 19.47 -21.44
C GLU A 159 11.24 19.49 -21.67
N LEU A 160 11.95 18.44 -21.24
CA LEU A 160 13.39 18.29 -21.46
C LEU A 160 13.72 18.24 -22.96
N LYS A 161 13.03 17.39 -23.73
CA LYS A 161 13.21 17.27 -25.18
C LYS A 161 12.94 18.59 -25.92
N LEU A 162 11.92 19.33 -25.49
CA LEU A 162 11.62 20.66 -26.05
C LEU A 162 12.78 21.63 -25.81
N LYS A 163 13.34 21.65 -24.59
CA LYS A 163 14.47 22.51 -24.24
C LYS A 163 15.75 22.11 -24.96
N ASP A 164 16.02 20.83 -25.14
CA ASP A 164 17.17 20.36 -25.93
C ASP A 164 17.06 20.76 -27.41
N SER A 165 15.83 20.74 -27.96
CA SER A 165 15.55 21.21 -29.32
C SER A 165 15.75 22.72 -29.44
N GLU A 166 15.30 23.49 -28.46
CA GLU A 166 15.49 24.95 -28.40
C GLU A 166 16.99 25.31 -28.31
N ILE A 167 17.76 24.59 -27.48
CA ILE A 167 19.21 24.77 -27.37
C ILE A 167 19.90 24.48 -28.71
N THR A 168 19.54 23.37 -29.37
CA THR A 168 20.11 22.99 -30.66
C THR A 168 19.82 24.04 -31.73
N PHE A 169 18.55 24.48 -31.82
CA PHE A 169 18.13 25.54 -32.71
C PHE A 169 18.89 26.86 -32.49
N LEU A 170 19.06 27.28 -31.24
CA LEU A 170 19.79 28.51 -30.91
C LEU A 170 21.28 28.40 -31.26
N LYS A 171 21.90 27.23 -31.04
CA LYS A 171 23.29 26.97 -31.44
C LYS A 171 23.48 27.06 -32.95
N GLU A 172 22.57 26.49 -33.73
CA GLU A 172 22.59 26.57 -35.20
C GLU A 172 22.46 28.02 -35.68
N LYS A 173 21.52 28.79 -35.10
CA LYS A 173 21.32 30.21 -35.44
C LYS A 173 22.55 31.07 -35.14
N LEU A 174 23.26 30.78 -34.04
CA LEU A 174 24.48 31.49 -33.68
C LEU A 174 25.70 31.01 -34.49
N GLY A 175 25.77 29.73 -34.83
CA GLY A 175 26.84 29.14 -35.65
C GLY A 175 26.74 29.45 -37.15
N GLY A 176 25.56 29.79 -37.65
CA GLY A 176 25.32 30.16 -39.06
C GLY A 176 25.69 31.61 -39.43
N HIS A 177 26.35 32.35 -38.55
CA HIS A 177 26.78 33.75 -38.76
C HIS A 177 28.30 33.91 -38.99
N GLN A 178 29.01 32.87 -39.45
CA GLN A 178 30.41 32.96 -39.92
C GLN A 178 30.51 32.79 -41.44
#